data_AF-A0A1S1Y7T0-F1
#
_entry.id   AF-A0A1S1Y7T0-F1
#
_cell.length_a   1.000
_cell.length_b   1.000
_cell.length_c   1.000
_cell.angle_alpha   90.00
_cell.angle_beta   90.00
_cell.angle_gamma   90.00
#
_symmetry.space_group_name_H-M   'P 1'
#
loop_
_entity.id
_entity.type
_entity.pdbx_description
1 polymer ?
#
loop_
_entity_poly.entity_id
_entity_poly.type
_entity_poly.pdbx_seq_one_letter_code
_entity_poly.pdbx_strand_id
1 'polypeptide(L)'
;MTKSIALLGEYTPAFPPHLATNAAIEHAKTALGLEINADWISTEDIDQTLFERYSGIWVAPGSPYKDMDKTLAAIRHARENNIPCFGTCGGFQHMIIEYARNVLGFKDAQHAEYDPYASTLFISQLACSLAGRALPLTLEADSRVAEIYGALTATEQYYCNFGINPDYVDTLKQGPMRITGANDEGEIRVIEWPGHPFFIGTLFVPQARSTPERPHLLVSAF
;
A
#
# COMPACT_ATOMS: atom_id res chain seq x y z
N MET A 1 -8.41 21.02 -15.05
CA MET A 1 -8.12 20.82 -13.62
C MET A 1 -6.84 20.04 -13.56
N THR A 2 -5.84 20.53 -12.84
CA THR A 2 -4.58 19.79 -12.61
C THR A 2 -4.92 18.51 -11.89
N LYS A 3 -4.41 17.37 -12.37
CA LYS A 3 -4.61 16.09 -11.68
C LYS A 3 -3.75 16.14 -10.41
N SER A 4 -4.34 15.78 -9.27
CA SER A 4 -3.63 15.73 -7.99
C SER A 4 -3.84 14.36 -7.34
N ILE A 5 -2.84 13.89 -6.61
CA ILE A 5 -2.92 12.70 -5.76
C ILE A 5 -2.73 13.09 -4.29
N ALA A 6 -3.43 12.40 -3.40
CA ALA A 6 -3.28 12.58 -1.97
C ALA A 6 -2.35 11.51 -1.39
N LEU A 7 -1.34 11.94 -0.64
CA LEU A 7 -0.45 11.06 0.14
C LEU A 7 -0.99 11.01 1.57
N LEU A 8 -1.66 9.92 1.93
CA LEU A 8 -2.29 9.77 3.24
C LEU A 8 -1.27 9.21 4.24
N GLY A 9 -0.95 10.01 5.26
CA GLY A 9 0.00 9.62 6.30
C GLY A 9 0.64 10.82 7.00
N GLU A 10 1.33 10.53 8.10
CA GLU A 10 1.94 11.57 8.92
C GLU A 10 3.32 11.93 8.41
N TYR A 11 3.37 12.85 7.44
CA TYR A 11 4.62 13.25 6.82
C TYR A 11 5.64 13.69 7.87
N THR A 12 6.86 13.17 7.72
CA THR A 12 8.01 13.60 8.50
C THR A 12 9.27 13.44 7.67
N PRO A 13 10.10 14.49 7.54
CA PRO A 13 11.36 14.40 6.80
C PRO A 13 12.40 13.52 7.50
N ALA A 14 12.19 13.18 8.78
CA ALA A 14 13.07 12.27 9.51
C ALA A 14 12.85 10.79 9.14
N PHE A 15 11.78 10.46 8.42
CA PHE A 15 11.48 9.09 8.00
C PHE A 15 11.87 8.90 6.52
N PRO A 16 12.94 8.14 6.22
CA PRO A 16 13.46 8.02 4.86
C PRO A 16 12.42 7.58 3.80
N PRO A 17 11.48 6.65 4.10
CA PRO A 17 10.46 6.27 3.14
C PRO A 17 9.56 7.44 2.68
N HIS A 18 9.33 8.46 3.51
CA HIS A 18 8.54 9.64 3.11
C HIS A 18 9.30 10.53 2.12
N LEU A 19 10.60 10.75 2.35
CA LEU A 19 11.45 11.45 1.40
C LEU A 19 11.55 10.68 0.07
N ALA A 20 11.65 9.36 0.15
CA ALA A 20 11.66 8.48 -1.02
C ALA A 20 10.34 8.56 -1.79
N THR A 21 9.19 8.64 -1.13
CA THR A 21 7.88 8.84 -1.78
C THR A 21 7.88 10.12 -2.61
N ASN A 22 8.31 11.24 -2.02
CA ASN A 22 8.37 12.53 -2.72
C ASN A 22 9.30 12.46 -3.95
N ALA A 23 10.51 11.90 -3.77
CA ALA A 23 11.47 11.75 -4.86
C ALA A 23 10.93 10.84 -5.97
N ALA A 24 10.33 9.70 -5.62
CA ALA A 24 9.82 8.74 -6.60
C ALA A 24 8.70 9.32 -7.47
N ILE A 25 7.83 10.16 -6.88
CA ILE A 25 6.80 10.88 -7.63
C ILE A 25 7.44 11.87 -8.61
N GLU A 26 8.45 12.64 -8.19
CA GLU A 26 9.15 13.56 -9.08
C GLU A 26 9.90 12.83 -10.22
N HIS A 27 10.48 11.66 -9.94
CA HIS A 27 11.10 10.82 -10.97
C HIS A 27 10.05 10.37 -12.00
N ALA A 28 8.90 9.86 -11.54
CA ALA A 28 7.81 9.41 -12.41
C ALA A 28 7.21 10.57 -13.23
N LYS A 29 6.96 11.72 -12.59
CA LYS A 29 6.50 12.96 -13.25
C LYS A 29 7.40 13.36 -14.40
N THR A 30 8.70 13.42 -14.14
CA THR A 30 9.70 13.83 -15.12
C THR A 30 9.75 12.87 -16.30
N ALA A 31 9.79 11.56 -16.03
CA ALA A 31 9.88 10.55 -17.08
C ALA A 31 8.61 10.41 -17.92
N LEU A 32 7.43 10.63 -17.33
CA LEU A 32 6.16 10.57 -18.04
C LEU A 32 5.75 11.90 -18.68
N GLY A 33 6.47 13.00 -18.39
CA GLY A 33 6.09 14.34 -18.83
C GLY A 33 4.76 14.81 -18.25
N LEU A 34 4.43 14.40 -17.02
CA LEU A 34 3.16 14.70 -16.37
C LEU A 34 3.28 15.88 -15.41
N GLU A 35 2.28 16.77 -15.47
CA GLU A 35 2.04 17.79 -14.46
C GLU A 35 1.00 17.29 -13.46
N ILE A 36 1.47 16.58 -12.42
CA ILE A 36 0.66 16.12 -11.29
C ILE A 36 1.18 16.72 -9.97
N ASN A 37 0.25 17.13 -9.11
CA ASN A 37 0.57 17.54 -7.74
C ASN A 37 0.36 16.37 -6.78
N ALA A 38 1.20 16.30 -5.74
CA ALA A 38 1.07 15.30 -4.69
C ALA A 38 1.09 16.00 -3.34
N ASP A 39 -0.02 15.91 -2.62
CA ASP A 39 -0.23 16.63 -1.36
C ASP A 39 -0.29 15.64 -0.20
N TRP A 40 0.53 15.86 0.82
CA TRP A 40 0.46 15.09 2.07
C TRP A 40 -0.75 15.53 2.88
N ILE A 41 -1.52 14.54 3.35
CA ILE A 41 -2.71 14.73 4.17
C ILE A 41 -2.56 13.87 5.41
N SER A 42 -2.57 14.51 6.58
CA SER A 42 -2.61 13.80 7.86
C SER A 42 -3.87 12.95 7.92
N THR A 43 -3.78 11.74 8.47
CA THR A 43 -4.94 10.84 8.47
C THR A 43 -6.10 11.36 9.33
N GLU A 44 -5.82 12.20 10.33
CA GLU A 44 -6.83 12.90 11.11
C GLU A 44 -7.57 13.99 10.32
N ASP A 45 -6.97 14.52 9.26
CA ASP A 45 -7.52 15.59 8.42
C ASP A 45 -8.29 15.07 7.20
N ILE A 46 -8.37 13.74 7.03
CA ILE A 46 -9.21 13.13 5.99
C ILE A 46 -10.68 13.54 6.21
N ASP A 47 -11.27 14.09 5.16
CA ASP A 47 -12.66 14.56 5.13
C ASP A 47 -13.43 13.95 3.93
N GLN A 48 -14.73 14.22 3.88
CA GLN A 48 -15.63 13.68 2.84
C GLN A 48 -15.36 14.27 1.44
N THR A 49 -14.69 15.41 1.36
CA THR A 49 -14.38 16.11 0.10
C THR A 49 -13.03 15.69 -0.49
N LEU A 50 -12.32 14.75 0.14
CA LEU A 50 -11.03 14.23 -0.35
C LEU A 50 -11.08 13.89 -1.85
N PHE A 51 -12.07 13.12 -2.26
CA PHE A 51 -12.19 12.66 -3.65
C PHE A 51 -12.81 13.70 -4.61
N GLU A 52 -13.27 14.85 -4.10
CA GLU A 52 -13.56 16.02 -4.93
C GLU A 52 -12.28 16.76 -5.33
N ARG A 53 -11.22 16.62 -4.54
CA ARG A 53 -9.93 17.31 -4.69
C ARG A 53 -8.87 16.45 -5.38
N TYR A 54 -8.89 15.14 -5.16
CA TYR A 54 -7.83 14.22 -5.60
C TYR A 54 -8.36 13.11 -6.50
N SER A 55 -7.58 12.79 -7.53
CA SER A 55 -7.88 11.74 -8.52
C SER A 55 -7.40 10.35 -8.10
N GLY A 56 -6.64 10.26 -7.01
CA GLY A 56 -6.08 9.01 -6.49
C GLY A 56 -5.48 9.22 -5.10
N ILE A 57 -5.34 8.12 -4.37
CA ILE A 57 -4.74 8.12 -3.02
C ILE A 57 -3.54 7.18 -2.97
N TRP A 58 -2.47 7.62 -2.34
CA TRP A 58 -1.37 6.76 -1.91
C TRP A 58 -1.37 6.72 -0.39
N VAL A 59 -1.66 5.56 0.19
CA VAL A 59 -1.56 5.32 1.63
C VAL A 59 -0.11 5.01 1.98
N ALA A 60 0.55 5.99 2.59
CA ALA A 60 2.00 6.04 2.79
C ALA A 60 2.50 5.03 3.85
N PRO A 61 3.79 4.67 3.86
CA PRO A 61 4.37 3.92 4.99
C PRO A 61 4.33 4.75 6.28
N GLY A 62 4.63 4.12 7.44
CA GLY A 62 4.76 4.85 8.71
C GLY A 62 3.50 4.89 9.57
N SER A 63 2.80 3.77 9.70
CA SER A 63 1.83 3.54 10.77
C SER A 63 2.55 3.52 12.15
N PRO A 64 1.82 3.73 13.26
CA PRO A 64 0.37 3.96 13.36
C PRO A 64 -0.05 5.34 12.84
N TYR A 65 -1.12 5.35 12.04
CA TYR A 65 -1.84 6.54 11.64
C TYR A 65 -2.61 7.16 12.80
N LYS A 66 -2.71 8.49 12.82
CA LYS A 66 -3.46 9.23 13.85
C LYS A 66 -4.94 8.86 13.86
N ASP A 67 -5.53 8.63 12.69
CA ASP A 67 -6.92 8.17 12.56
C ASP A 67 -7.01 6.97 11.60
N MET A 68 -7.05 5.79 12.20
CA MET A 68 -7.19 4.53 11.48
C MET A 68 -8.54 4.44 10.76
N ASP A 69 -9.64 4.82 11.40
CA ASP A 69 -10.98 4.64 10.85
C ASP A 69 -11.21 5.52 9.62
N LYS A 70 -10.74 6.77 9.65
CA LYS A 70 -10.75 7.64 8.47
C LYS A 70 -9.89 7.10 7.34
N THR A 71 -8.73 6.53 7.66
CA THR A 71 -7.85 5.91 6.65
C THR A 71 -8.54 4.71 5.98
N LEU A 72 -9.15 3.82 6.77
CA LEU A 72 -9.90 2.68 6.25
C LEU A 72 -11.12 3.12 5.43
N ALA A 73 -11.81 4.19 5.85
CA ALA A 73 -12.92 4.76 5.10
C ALA A 73 -12.47 5.31 3.73
N ALA A 74 -11.30 5.97 3.66
CA ALA A 74 -10.74 6.44 2.40
C ALA A 74 -10.35 5.29 1.46
N ILE A 75 -9.67 4.25 1.98
CA ILE A 75 -9.33 3.04 1.21
C ILE A 75 -10.59 2.37 0.66
N ARG A 76 -11.61 2.21 1.52
CA ARG A 76 -12.90 1.64 1.13
C ARG A 76 -13.57 2.45 0.03
N HIS A 77 -13.64 3.77 0.20
CA HIS A 77 -14.26 4.65 -0.80
C HIS A 77 -13.53 4.54 -2.14
N ALA A 78 -12.21 4.49 -2.12
CA ALA A 78 -11.42 4.32 -3.35
C ALA A 78 -11.73 2.98 -4.04
N ARG A 79 -11.74 1.87 -3.28
CA ARG A 79 -12.07 0.52 -3.76
C ARG A 79 -13.47 0.45 -4.39
N GLU A 80 -14.46 1.02 -3.72
CA GLU A 80 -15.87 0.93 -4.13
C GLU A 80 -16.22 1.85 -5.30
N ASN A 81 -15.44 2.93 -5.52
CA ASN A 81 -15.71 3.93 -6.54
C ASN A 81 -14.70 3.94 -7.70
N ASN A 82 -13.87 2.89 -7.83
CA ASN A 82 -12.87 2.77 -8.89
C ASN A 82 -11.88 3.95 -8.93
N ILE A 83 -11.45 4.43 -7.75
CA ILE A 83 -10.46 5.52 -7.64
C ILE A 83 -9.10 4.91 -7.36
N PRO A 84 -8.05 5.21 -8.17
CA PRO A 84 -6.70 4.71 -7.95
C PRO A 84 -6.24 4.77 -6.49
N CYS A 85 -5.84 3.63 -5.94
CA CYS A 85 -5.39 3.47 -4.56
C CYS A 85 -4.10 2.65 -4.52
N PHE A 86 -3.04 3.22 -3.94
CA PHE A 86 -1.76 2.57 -3.78
C PHE A 86 -1.35 2.53 -2.31
N GLY A 87 -1.20 1.35 -1.71
CA GLY A 87 -0.79 1.21 -0.32
C GLY A 87 0.60 0.60 -0.20
N THR A 88 1.52 1.24 0.52
CA THR A 88 2.90 0.72 0.71
C THR A 88 3.23 0.55 2.18
N CYS A 89 3.78 -0.61 2.57
CA CYS A 89 4.07 -0.99 3.96
C CYS A 89 2.86 -0.81 4.89
N GLY A 90 2.83 0.26 5.70
CA GLY A 90 1.68 0.62 6.54
C GLY A 90 0.38 0.73 5.73
N GLY A 91 0.44 1.31 4.53
CA GLY A 91 -0.74 1.44 3.68
C GLY A 91 -1.27 0.10 3.20
N PHE A 92 -0.37 -0.82 2.83
CA PHE A 92 -0.73 -2.19 2.49
C PHE A 92 -1.40 -2.92 3.66
N GLN A 93 -0.84 -2.79 4.86
CA GLN A 93 -1.40 -3.39 6.07
C GLN A 93 -2.82 -2.87 6.34
N HIS A 94 -3.07 -1.57 6.13
CA HIS A 94 -4.40 -0.99 6.31
C HIS A 94 -5.38 -1.38 5.20
N MET A 95 -4.92 -1.62 3.97
CA MET A 95 -5.76 -2.23 2.92
C MET A 95 -6.21 -3.64 3.30
N ILE A 96 -5.35 -4.43 3.95
CA ILE A 96 -5.72 -5.75 4.49
C ILE A 96 -6.80 -5.61 5.58
N ILE A 97 -6.65 -4.65 6.50
CA ILE A 97 -7.66 -4.43 7.54
C ILE A 97 -9.00 -3.97 6.93
N GLU A 98 -8.96 -3.05 5.95
CA GLU A 98 -10.17 -2.59 5.25
C GLU A 98 -10.90 -3.77 4.62
N TYR A 99 -10.16 -4.63 3.91
CA TYR A 99 -10.70 -5.81 3.27
C TYR A 99 -11.28 -6.81 4.27
N ALA A 100 -10.56 -7.09 5.36
CA ALA A 100 -11.02 -7.99 6.42
C ALA A 100 -12.35 -7.49 7.03
N ARG A 101 -12.45 -6.20 7.34
CA ARG A 101 -13.65 -5.60 7.98
C ARG A 101 -14.83 -5.48 7.02
N ASN A 102 -14.59 -5.04 5.78
CA ASN A 102 -15.66 -4.62 4.89
C ASN A 102 -16.06 -5.67 3.86
N VAL A 103 -15.17 -6.60 3.53
CA VAL A 103 -15.44 -7.66 2.53
C VAL A 103 -15.56 -9.03 3.18
N LEU A 104 -14.63 -9.41 4.06
CA LEU A 104 -14.66 -10.73 4.70
C LEU A 104 -15.54 -10.80 5.96
N GLY A 105 -15.96 -9.65 6.49
CA GLY A 105 -16.91 -9.58 7.61
C GLY A 105 -16.29 -9.62 9.02
N PHE A 106 -14.97 -9.63 9.15
CA PHE A 106 -14.26 -9.55 10.43
C PHE A 106 -14.27 -8.12 10.97
N LYS A 107 -15.40 -7.69 11.54
CA LYS A 107 -15.63 -6.29 11.96
C LYS A 107 -14.64 -5.80 13.01
N ASP A 108 -14.11 -6.71 13.81
CA ASP A 108 -13.12 -6.48 14.86
C ASP A 108 -11.68 -6.77 14.40
N ALA A 109 -11.42 -6.96 13.10
CA ALA A 109 -10.07 -7.14 12.58
C ALA A 109 -9.17 -5.97 13.01
N GLN A 110 -8.04 -6.30 13.61
CA GLN A 110 -7.14 -5.34 14.26
C GLN A 110 -5.70 -5.47 13.77
N HIS A 111 -4.96 -4.41 14.05
CA HIS A 111 -3.55 -4.27 13.74
C HIS A 111 -2.78 -4.12 15.05
N ALA A 112 -1.75 -4.94 15.25
CA ALA A 112 -1.05 -5.06 16.54
C ALA A 112 -0.37 -3.75 17.00
N GLU A 113 -0.02 -2.84 16.08
CA GLU A 113 0.44 -1.48 16.44
C GLU A 113 -0.57 -0.67 17.26
N TYR A 114 -1.87 -0.91 17.10
CA TYR A 114 -2.93 -0.18 17.79
C TYR A 114 -3.43 -0.92 19.04
N ASP A 115 -3.62 -2.23 18.91
CA ASP A 115 -4.03 -3.10 20.01
C ASP A 115 -3.34 -4.46 19.87
N PRO A 116 -2.18 -4.66 20.53
CA PRO A 116 -1.45 -5.93 20.44
C PRO A 116 -2.14 -7.11 21.14
N TYR A 117 -3.22 -6.86 21.89
CA TYR A 117 -3.98 -7.88 22.63
C TYR A 117 -5.34 -8.18 22.01
N ALA A 118 -5.66 -7.55 20.87
CA ALA A 118 -6.89 -7.83 20.14
C ALA A 118 -6.99 -9.32 19.76
N SER A 119 -8.20 -9.87 19.84
CA SER A 119 -8.42 -11.29 19.52
C SER A 119 -8.30 -11.60 18.03
N THR A 120 -8.58 -10.62 17.17
CA THR A 120 -8.67 -10.78 15.71
C THR A 120 -7.56 -9.99 15.01
N LEU A 121 -6.31 -10.36 15.26
CA LEU A 121 -5.14 -9.70 14.66
C LEU A 121 -4.88 -10.18 13.25
N PHE A 122 -5.26 -9.39 12.25
CA PHE A 122 -4.91 -9.63 10.85
C PHE A 122 -3.49 -9.17 10.51
N ILE A 123 -2.99 -8.18 11.24
CA ILE A 123 -1.61 -7.68 11.13
C ILE A 123 -0.92 -7.84 12.48
N SER A 124 0.17 -8.59 12.50
CA SER A 124 0.94 -8.92 13.71
C SER A 124 2.39 -8.45 13.57
N GLN A 125 3.08 -8.33 14.71
CA GLN A 125 4.50 -8.03 14.72
C GLN A 125 5.28 -9.18 14.07
N LEU A 126 6.22 -8.84 13.19
CA LEU A 126 7.10 -9.82 12.57
C LEU A 126 8.15 -10.28 13.57
N ALA A 127 8.42 -11.59 13.60
CA ALA A 127 9.50 -12.16 14.40
C ALA A 127 10.88 -11.61 13.96
N CYS A 128 11.03 -11.31 12.67
CA CYS A 128 12.21 -10.68 12.10
C CYS A 128 11.81 -9.42 11.33
N SER A 129 12.36 -8.27 11.70
CA SER A 129 12.14 -7.03 10.97
C SER A 129 12.61 -7.16 9.53
N LEU A 130 11.81 -6.63 8.60
CA LEU A 130 12.20 -6.50 7.20
C LEU A 130 12.87 -5.16 6.91
N ALA A 131 12.95 -4.26 7.89
CA ALA A 131 13.40 -2.89 7.65
C ALA A 131 14.85 -2.80 7.16
N GLY A 132 15.04 -2.06 6.07
CA GLY A 132 16.35 -1.88 5.43
C GLY A 132 16.81 -3.08 4.61
N ARG A 133 15.99 -4.12 4.43
CA ARG A 133 16.34 -5.32 3.66
C ARG A 133 15.82 -5.22 2.23
N ALA A 134 16.62 -5.73 1.29
CA ALA A 134 16.18 -5.98 -0.08
C ALA A 134 15.97 -7.49 -0.24
N LEU A 135 14.75 -7.92 -0.55
CA LEU A 135 14.39 -9.35 -0.60
C LEU A 135 13.65 -9.70 -1.89
N PRO A 136 13.85 -10.92 -2.42
CA PRO A 136 13.13 -11.38 -3.59
C PRO A 136 11.66 -11.65 -3.30
N LEU A 137 10.84 -11.54 -4.34
CA LEU A 137 9.46 -12.03 -4.38
C LEU A 137 9.15 -12.61 -5.75
N THR A 138 8.21 -13.56 -5.76
CA THR A 138 7.63 -14.14 -6.97
C THR A 138 6.25 -13.54 -7.18
N LEU A 139 5.91 -13.24 -8.43
CA LEU A 139 4.65 -12.63 -8.86
C LEU A 139 3.80 -13.65 -9.64
N GLU A 140 2.49 -13.57 -9.48
CA GLU A 140 1.55 -14.39 -10.25
C GLU A 140 1.53 -13.92 -11.72
N ALA A 141 1.64 -14.84 -12.67
CA ALA A 141 1.88 -14.51 -14.08
C ALA A 141 0.73 -13.77 -14.76
N ASP A 142 -0.49 -13.93 -14.28
CA ASP A 142 -1.68 -13.24 -14.76
C ASP A 142 -2.05 -12.01 -13.92
N SER A 143 -1.14 -11.55 -13.06
CA SER A 143 -1.33 -10.35 -12.25
C SER A 143 -0.96 -9.08 -12.99
N ARG A 144 -1.62 -7.98 -12.62
CA ARG A 144 -1.26 -6.67 -13.15
C ARG A 144 0.13 -6.24 -12.72
N VAL A 145 0.55 -6.62 -11.51
CA VAL A 145 1.89 -6.28 -11.03
C VAL A 145 2.96 -7.00 -11.85
N ALA A 146 2.77 -8.27 -12.23
CA ALA A 146 3.70 -8.95 -13.15
C ALA A 146 3.78 -8.26 -14.52
N GLU A 147 2.65 -7.78 -15.06
CA GLU A 147 2.60 -7.00 -16.28
C GLU A 147 3.38 -5.68 -16.16
N ILE A 148 3.18 -4.92 -15.07
CA ILE A 148 3.89 -3.66 -14.80
C ILE A 148 5.40 -3.90 -14.70
N TYR A 149 5.83 -4.98 -14.04
CA TYR A 149 7.24 -5.33 -13.93
C TYR A 149 7.84 -5.90 -15.22
N GLY A 150 7.01 -6.47 -16.11
CA GLY A 150 7.47 -7.25 -17.25
C GLY A 150 8.24 -8.51 -16.84
N ALA A 151 8.02 -9.02 -15.62
CA ALA A 151 8.77 -10.13 -15.03
C ALA A 151 7.95 -10.84 -13.94
N LEU A 152 8.28 -12.12 -13.68
CA LEU A 152 7.65 -12.92 -12.63
C LEU A 152 8.40 -12.92 -11.30
N THR A 153 9.57 -12.30 -11.26
CA THR A 153 10.39 -12.19 -10.06
C THR A 153 10.90 -10.77 -9.94
N ALA A 154 10.88 -10.23 -8.72
CA ALA A 154 11.45 -8.94 -8.40
C ALA A 154 12.25 -9.03 -7.09
N THR A 155 13.06 -8.01 -6.82
CA THR A 155 13.70 -7.83 -5.51
C THR A 155 13.31 -6.45 -5.02
N GLU A 156 12.75 -6.32 -3.83
CA GLU A 156 12.24 -5.04 -3.37
C GLU A 156 12.74 -4.67 -1.98
N GLN A 157 12.70 -3.37 -1.67
CA GLN A 157 13.14 -2.86 -0.36
C GLN A 157 11.99 -2.83 0.63
N TYR A 158 12.25 -3.28 1.86
CA TYR A 158 11.25 -3.36 2.92
C TYR A 158 11.59 -2.40 4.07
N TYR A 159 10.54 -1.90 4.73
CA TYR A 159 10.68 -0.98 5.87
C TYR A 159 9.76 -1.33 7.06
N CYS A 160 9.18 -2.55 7.06
CA CYS A 160 8.12 -2.91 7.99
C CYS A 160 8.61 -3.79 9.14
N ASN A 161 8.06 -3.54 10.33
CA ASN A 161 8.17 -4.41 11.51
C ASN A 161 6.92 -5.28 11.72
N PHE A 162 5.87 -5.04 10.92
CA PHE A 162 4.59 -5.71 10.98
C PHE A 162 4.26 -6.33 9.62
N GLY A 163 3.47 -7.38 9.62
CA GLY A 163 3.03 -8.08 8.43
C GLY A 163 1.75 -8.86 8.69
N ILE A 164 1.27 -9.54 7.66
CA ILE A 164 0.05 -10.36 7.77
C ILE A 164 0.28 -11.46 8.81
N ASN A 165 -0.68 -11.61 9.72
CA ASN A 165 -0.67 -12.72 10.66
C ASN A 165 -0.85 -14.04 9.89
N PRO A 166 0.08 -15.00 10.02
CA PRO A 166 0.00 -16.31 9.36
C PRO A 166 -1.33 -17.02 9.53
N ASP A 167 -1.99 -16.88 10.68
CA ASP A 167 -3.28 -17.52 10.98
C ASP A 167 -4.42 -17.06 10.06
N TYR A 168 -4.29 -15.88 9.44
CA TYR A 168 -5.32 -15.29 8.58
C TYR A 168 -4.97 -15.32 7.09
N VAL A 169 -3.82 -15.90 6.70
CA VAL A 169 -3.40 -15.98 5.29
C VAL A 169 -4.44 -16.70 4.43
N ASP A 170 -4.94 -17.84 4.90
CA ASP A 170 -5.94 -18.60 4.15
C ASP A 170 -7.32 -17.93 4.16
N THR A 171 -7.65 -17.22 5.25
CA THR A 171 -8.84 -16.38 5.34
C THR A 171 -8.82 -15.26 4.28
N LEU A 172 -7.67 -14.61 4.07
CA LEU A 172 -7.54 -13.53 3.08
C LEU A 172 -7.77 -14.02 1.64
N LYS A 173 -7.48 -15.29 1.35
CA LYS A 173 -7.68 -15.91 0.03
C LYS A 173 -9.15 -16.21 -0.29
N GLN A 174 -10.07 -16.14 0.67
CA GLN A 174 -11.47 -16.57 0.49
C GLN A 174 -12.36 -15.57 -0.26
N GLY A 175 -11.91 -14.33 -0.44
CA GLY A 175 -12.70 -13.29 -1.11
C GLY A 175 -12.10 -12.81 -2.44
N PRO A 176 -12.60 -11.70 -2.99
CA PRO A 176 -12.28 -11.25 -4.34
C PRO A 176 -10.90 -10.60 -4.48
N MET A 177 -10.26 -10.18 -3.39
CA MET A 177 -8.92 -9.59 -3.45
C MET A 177 -7.92 -10.67 -3.81
N ARG A 178 -7.05 -10.41 -4.80
CA ARG A 178 -6.01 -11.35 -5.21
C ARG A 178 -4.72 -11.08 -4.48
N ILE A 179 -4.10 -12.14 -4.02
CA ILE A 179 -2.69 -12.17 -3.63
C ILE A 179 -1.90 -12.45 -4.89
N THR A 180 -1.03 -11.53 -5.28
CA THR A 180 -0.31 -11.60 -6.56
C THR A 180 1.20 -11.54 -6.44
N GLY A 181 1.70 -11.52 -5.20
CA GLY A 181 3.12 -11.63 -4.95
C GLY A 181 3.40 -12.15 -3.55
N ALA A 182 4.36 -13.06 -3.43
CA ALA A 182 4.78 -13.68 -2.18
C ALA A 182 6.29 -13.98 -2.18
N ASN A 183 6.86 -14.24 -1.00
CA ASN A 183 8.20 -14.83 -0.91
C ASN A 183 8.14 -16.36 -1.14
N ASP A 184 9.30 -17.02 -1.10
CA ASP A 184 9.41 -18.48 -1.30
C ASP A 184 8.71 -19.30 -0.21
N GLU A 185 8.42 -18.69 0.95
CA GLU A 185 7.71 -19.31 2.08
C GLU A 185 6.18 -19.08 2.00
N GLY A 186 5.71 -18.38 0.96
CA GLY A 186 4.28 -18.08 0.77
C GLY A 186 3.77 -16.87 1.56
N GLU A 187 4.66 -16.10 2.20
CA GLU A 187 4.29 -14.87 2.88
C GLU A 187 3.88 -13.80 1.86
N ILE A 188 2.66 -13.30 2.01
CA ILE A 188 2.04 -12.33 1.10
C ILE A 188 2.83 -11.02 1.11
N ARG A 189 3.23 -10.55 -0.08
CA ARG A 189 3.95 -9.29 -0.32
C ARG A 189 3.18 -8.30 -1.19
N VAL A 190 2.26 -8.78 -2.02
CA VAL A 190 1.49 -7.96 -2.96
C VAL A 190 0.03 -8.43 -2.98
N ILE A 191 -0.87 -7.45 -2.95
CA ILE A 191 -2.30 -7.64 -3.18
C ILE A 191 -2.77 -6.72 -4.30
N GLU A 192 -3.79 -7.15 -5.03
CA GLU A 192 -4.50 -6.31 -5.99
C GLU A 192 -6.00 -6.61 -6.03
N TRP A 193 -6.80 -5.64 -6.45
CA TRP A 193 -8.24 -5.83 -6.69
C TRP A 193 -8.52 -6.07 -8.17
N PRO A 194 -9.03 -7.26 -8.55
CA PRO A 194 -9.37 -7.56 -9.95
C PRO A 194 -10.40 -6.58 -10.52
N GLY A 195 -10.16 -6.10 -11.73
CA GLY A 195 -11.08 -5.20 -12.43
C GLY A 195 -11.03 -3.74 -11.98
N HIS A 196 -10.24 -3.39 -10.95
CA HIS A 196 -10.09 -2.01 -10.51
C HIS A 196 -9.03 -1.25 -11.36
N PRO A 197 -9.24 0.04 -11.69
CA PRO A 197 -8.32 0.80 -12.54
C PRO A 197 -6.92 0.98 -11.98
N PHE A 198 -6.75 0.97 -10.65
CA PHE A 198 -5.48 0.72 -9.95
C PHE A 198 -5.77 0.52 -8.45
N PHE A 199 -5.70 -0.69 -7.92
CA PHE A 199 -5.83 -0.93 -6.47
C PHE A 199 -4.78 -1.97 -6.10
N ILE A 200 -3.61 -1.50 -5.72
CA ILE A 200 -2.43 -2.34 -5.47
C ILE A 200 -1.90 -2.00 -4.08
N GLY A 201 -1.58 -3.03 -3.31
CA GLY A 201 -0.90 -2.90 -2.04
C GLY A 201 0.40 -3.70 -2.06
N THR A 202 1.49 -3.11 -1.56
CA THR A 202 2.78 -3.79 -1.41
C THR A 202 3.30 -3.70 0.01
N LEU A 203 3.74 -4.82 0.57
CA LEU A 203 4.42 -4.80 1.88
C LEU A 203 5.78 -4.07 1.78
N PHE A 204 6.46 -4.20 0.64
CA PHE A 204 7.67 -3.43 0.35
C PHE A 204 7.35 -1.95 0.04
N VAL A 205 8.41 -1.14 0.00
CA VAL A 205 8.39 0.31 -0.30
C VAL A 205 9.04 0.58 -1.66
N PRO A 206 8.30 0.44 -2.78
CA PRO A 206 8.86 0.58 -4.13
C PRO A 206 9.51 1.96 -4.38
N GLN A 207 9.01 3.00 -3.71
CA GLN A 207 9.56 4.34 -3.77
C GLN A 207 11.05 4.41 -3.42
N ALA A 208 11.54 3.53 -2.54
CA ALA A 208 12.93 3.51 -2.09
C ALA A 208 13.92 3.01 -3.16
N ARG A 209 13.40 2.38 -4.23
CA ARG A 209 14.19 1.93 -5.38
C ARG A 209 14.10 2.83 -6.61
N SER A 210 13.33 3.92 -6.52
CA SER A 210 13.16 4.87 -7.63
C SER A 210 14.37 5.78 -7.76
N THR A 211 14.91 5.95 -8.97
CA THR A 211 15.94 6.96 -9.28
C THR A 211 15.50 7.83 -10.46
N PRO A 212 16.10 9.02 -10.68
CA PRO A 212 15.76 9.86 -11.83
C PRO A 212 15.93 9.16 -13.17
N GLU A 213 16.98 8.35 -13.33
CA GLU A 213 17.28 7.61 -14.56
C GLU A 213 16.43 6.35 -14.71
N ARG A 214 15.94 5.81 -13.59
CA ARG A 214 15.09 4.63 -13.57
C ARG A 214 13.96 4.79 -12.54
N PRO A 215 12.92 5.58 -12.88
CA PRO A 215 11.74 5.70 -12.05
C PRO A 215 11.12 4.33 -11.79
N HIS A 216 10.59 4.14 -10.58
CA HIS A 216 10.01 2.84 -10.22
C HIS A 216 8.75 2.54 -11.03
N LEU A 217 8.62 1.30 -11.53
CA LEU A 217 7.54 0.89 -12.42
C LEU A 217 6.16 1.02 -11.77
N LEU A 218 5.98 0.52 -10.54
CA LEU A 218 4.72 0.69 -9.80
C LEU A 218 4.36 2.16 -9.52
N VAL A 219 5.35 3.02 -9.27
CA VAL A 219 5.10 4.45 -9.00
C VAL A 219 4.73 5.18 -10.28
N SER A 220 5.31 4.77 -11.42
CA SER A 220 4.99 5.34 -12.73
C SER A 220 3.66 4.81 -13.28
N ALA A 221 3.27 3.60 -12.90
CA ALA A 221 1.99 2.98 -13.30
C ALA A 221 0.79 3.51 -12.50
N PHE A 222 1.03 4.01 -11.29
CA PHE A 222 0.06 4.69 -10.44
C PHE A 222 -0.18 6.12 -10.95
#